data_AF-A0A8I1NMG3-F1
#
_entry.id   AF-A0A8I1NMG3-F1
#
_cell.length_a   1.000
_cell.length_b   1.000
_cell.length_c   1.000
_cell.angle_alpha   90.00
_cell.angle_beta   90.00
_cell.angle_gamma   90.00
#
_symmetry.space_group_name_H-M   'P 1'
#
loop_
_entity.id
_entity.type
_entity.pdbx_description
1 polymer ?
#
loop_
_entity_poly.entity_id
_entity_poly.type
_entity_poly.pdbx_seq_one_letter_code
_entity_poly.pdbx_strand_id
1 'polypeptide(L)'
;MSNPLLDLIVRGESGAAGYNAYNRGTYVDLHGGKHIRGPSGAIDFSSLTVGQVHDLQHLRGDDPHRVFAVGRYQVIPSTMDGAITKLNLDRDLPFSTALQDRIFSEYLIVDKRPAIHGYVTGQPGITLEAAQRSLAAEWASFGDPDQGGASHYGGANHASITLAQSASALNQMRTTYQADIACGFSPSEAWKHVTASDHQRSSSDDESPSNHLRRQGNHGDAVRTLQSTLAALGYCDAHGRSLKSDGDFGSNTHSAVVAFQREHHLAVDGKVGPRTQHALDLALRQKDRVATTWLDDLRHPDHALYQQALAGVHRIDAQLGRHSDTRSENLAAAIVVAARRQGLGRIDQVVLCEDGERAFVLQNGLPARMAHVQTADAVHTSIMDSSVA
;
A
#
# COMPACT_ATOMS: atom_id res chain seq x y z
N MET A 1 6.28 -7.38 -7.34
CA MET A 1 7.40 -7.90 -6.52
C MET A 1 6.87 -9.13 -5.79
N SER A 2 7.60 -10.23 -5.85
CA SER A 2 7.30 -11.48 -5.14
C SER A 2 7.22 -11.25 -3.63
N ASN A 3 6.55 -12.15 -2.90
CA ASN A 3 6.58 -12.14 -1.43
C ASN A 3 8.00 -12.52 -0.97
N PRO A 4 8.79 -11.59 -0.40
CA PRO A 4 10.21 -11.82 -0.16
C PRO A 4 10.46 -12.84 0.95
N LEU A 5 9.52 -12.99 1.91
CA LEU A 5 9.61 -14.02 2.93
C LEU A 5 9.31 -15.40 2.34
N LEU A 6 8.32 -15.47 1.45
CA LEU A 6 7.99 -16.70 0.74
C LEU A 6 9.16 -17.21 -0.09
N ASP A 7 9.90 -16.32 -0.76
CA ASP A 7 11.08 -16.70 -1.54
C ASP A 7 12.18 -17.33 -0.66
N LEU A 8 12.37 -16.81 0.55
CA LEU A 8 13.29 -17.38 1.52
C LEU A 8 12.82 -18.76 2.01
N ILE A 9 11.53 -18.90 2.36
CA ILE A 9 10.95 -20.18 2.79
C ILE A 9 11.12 -21.23 1.69
N VAL A 10 10.77 -20.90 0.45
CA VAL A 10 10.92 -21.85 -0.68
C VAL A 10 12.37 -22.27 -0.84
N ARG A 11 13.32 -21.34 -0.75
CA ARG A 11 14.74 -21.65 -0.88
C ARG A 11 15.26 -22.55 0.25
N GLY A 12 14.77 -22.35 1.46
CA GLY A 12 15.17 -23.13 2.63
C GLY A 12 14.49 -24.50 2.73
N GLU A 13 13.26 -24.62 2.22
CA GLU A 13 12.37 -25.74 2.54
C GLU A 13 12.03 -26.60 1.31
N SER A 14 11.26 -26.05 0.36
CA SER A 14 10.69 -26.84 -0.74
C SER A 14 11.55 -26.91 -2.01
N GLY A 15 12.49 -25.97 -2.17
CA GLY A 15 13.32 -25.81 -3.36
C GLY A 15 12.50 -25.85 -4.66
N ALA A 16 13.06 -26.52 -5.68
CA ALA A 16 12.43 -26.68 -6.99
C ALA A 16 11.15 -27.54 -6.97
N ALA A 17 10.95 -28.39 -5.95
CA ALA A 17 9.77 -29.21 -5.84
C ALA A 17 8.52 -28.41 -5.40
N GLY A 18 8.71 -27.24 -4.78
CA GLY A 18 7.65 -26.27 -4.50
C GLY A 18 6.45 -26.88 -3.78
N TYR A 19 5.25 -26.70 -4.36
CA TYR A 19 3.98 -27.23 -3.83
C TYR A 19 3.92 -28.76 -3.74
N ASN A 20 4.84 -29.47 -4.40
CA ASN A 20 4.92 -30.92 -4.39
C ASN A 20 6.09 -31.47 -3.56
N ALA A 21 6.81 -30.60 -2.83
CA ALA A 21 7.89 -31.03 -1.96
C ALA A 21 7.37 -31.85 -0.78
N TYR A 22 8.05 -32.94 -0.43
CA TYR A 22 7.75 -33.68 0.79
C TYR A 22 8.95 -34.50 1.30
N ASN A 23 8.90 -34.85 2.58
CA ASN A 23 9.75 -35.88 3.18
C ASN A 23 8.87 -36.88 3.95
N ARG A 24 9.43 -38.02 4.37
CA ARG A 24 8.70 -39.09 5.07
C ARG A 24 9.05 -39.19 6.57
N GLY A 25 9.72 -38.17 7.11
CA GLY A 25 10.14 -38.09 8.52
C GLY A 25 11.48 -38.75 8.78
N THR A 26 11.84 -38.88 10.06
CA THR A 26 13.18 -39.29 10.49
C THR A 26 13.25 -40.78 10.82
N TYR A 27 14.38 -41.43 10.50
CA TYR A 27 14.72 -42.78 10.96
C TYR A 27 16.08 -42.78 11.67
N VAL A 28 16.32 -43.81 12.47
CA VAL A 28 17.62 -44.04 13.13
C VAL A 28 18.28 -45.21 12.42
N ASP A 29 19.53 -45.03 11.98
CA ASP A 29 20.32 -46.11 11.39
C ASP A 29 20.82 -47.10 12.45
N LEU A 30 21.48 -48.18 11.99
CA LEU A 30 22.03 -49.22 12.87
C LEU A 30 23.14 -48.71 13.81
N HIS A 31 23.68 -47.52 13.56
CA HIS A 31 24.72 -46.87 14.35
C HIS A 31 24.17 -45.77 15.27
N GLY A 32 22.85 -45.60 15.35
CA GLY A 32 22.21 -44.58 16.17
C GLY A 32 22.13 -43.20 15.51
N GLY A 33 22.55 -43.06 14.25
CA GLY A 33 22.48 -41.83 13.47
C GLY A 33 21.06 -41.51 13.01
N LYS A 34 20.60 -40.27 13.20
CA LYS A 34 19.27 -39.81 12.75
C LYS A 34 19.34 -39.28 11.32
N HIS A 35 18.46 -39.75 10.44
CA HIS A 35 18.40 -39.41 9.02
C HIS A 35 16.98 -39.08 8.58
N ILE A 36 16.81 -38.14 7.66
CA ILE A 36 15.51 -37.82 7.08
C ILE A 36 15.26 -38.73 5.87
N ARG A 37 14.09 -39.39 5.85
CA ARG A 37 13.61 -40.15 4.69
C ARG A 37 13.16 -39.16 3.62
N GLY A 38 13.88 -39.13 2.50
CA GLY A 38 13.51 -38.34 1.33
C GLY A 38 12.24 -38.83 0.62
N PRO A 39 11.78 -38.11 -0.41
CA PRO A 39 10.63 -38.51 -1.21
C PRO A 39 10.91 -39.83 -1.97
N SER A 40 9.85 -40.60 -2.23
CA SER A 40 9.89 -41.79 -3.08
C SER A 40 8.87 -41.65 -4.20
N GLY A 41 9.33 -41.11 -5.34
CA GLY A 41 8.47 -40.77 -6.47
C GLY A 41 7.81 -39.39 -6.34
N ALA A 42 7.21 -38.92 -7.43
CA ALA A 42 6.50 -37.66 -7.47
C ALA A 42 5.07 -37.85 -6.95
N ILE A 43 4.61 -36.91 -6.12
CA ILE A 43 3.23 -36.81 -5.67
C ILE A 43 2.74 -35.43 -6.10
N ASP A 44 1.66 -35.38 -6.88
CA ASP A 44 0.94 -34.14 -7.13
C ASP A 44 -0.06 -33.92 -6.00
N PHE A 45 0.35 -33.14 -5.01
CA PHE A 45 -0.48 -32.89 -3.83
C PHE A 45 -1.73 -32.06 -4.16
N SER A 46 -1.73 -31.31 -5.27
CA SER A 46 -2.92 -30.57 -5.70
C SER A 46 -4.05 -31.47 -6.19
N SER A 47 -3.74 -32.73 -6.53
CA SER A 47 -4.71 -33.77 -6.90
C SER A 47 -5.33 -34.49 -5.70
N LEU A 48 -4.80 -34.28 -4.50
CA LEU A 48 -5.29 -34.91 -3.27
C LEU A 48 -6.19 -33.96 -2.47
N THR A 49 -7.10 -34.51 -1.67
CA THR A 49 -7.86 -33.73 -0.69
C THR A 49 -7.06 -33.49 0.58
N VAL A 50 -7.44 -32.47 1.37
CA VAL A 50 -6.89 -32.21 2.70
C VAL A 50 -6.95 -33.47 3.57
N GLY A 51 -8.08 -34.18 3.54
CA GLY A 51 -8.30 -35.41 4.27
C GLY A 51 -7.34 -36.53 3.87
N GLN A 52 -7.08 -36.70 2.57
CA GLN A 52 -6.13 -37.70 2.06
C GLN A 52 -4.69 -37.37 2.48
N VAL A 53 -4.28 -36.10 2.36
CA VAL A 53 -2.94 -35.66 2.80
C VAL A 53 -2.78 -35.85 4.31
N HIS A 54 -3.81 -35.49 5.07
CA HIS A 54 -3.87 -35.66 6.52
C HIS A 54 -3.77 -37.14 6.94
N ASP A 55 -4.48 -38.05 6.26
CA ASP A 55 -4.39 -39.49 6.53
C ASP A 55 -2.98 -40.04 6.23
N LEU A 56 -2.38 -39.64 5.09
CA LEU A 56 -1.00 -40.02 4.75
C LEU A 56 0.02 -39.52 5.78
N GLN A 57 -0.25 -38.38 6.41
CA GLN A 57 0.58 -37.80 7.49
C GLN A 57 0.50 -38.59 8.81
N HIS A 58 -0.63 -39.25 9.04
CA HIS A 58 -0.92 -40.00 10.26
C HIS A 58 -0.66 -41.51 10.16
N LEU A 59 -0.19 -41.98 9.00
CA LEU A 59 0.35 -43.33 8.87
C LEU A 59 1.52 -43.56 9.86
N ARG A 60 1.77 -44.83 10.18
CA ARG A 60 2.86 -45.24 11.08
C ARG A 60 4.21 -44.82 10.50
N GLY A 61 5.17 -44.47 11.37
CA GLY A 61 6.47 -43.93 10.96
C GLY A 61 7.30 -44.82 10.02
N ASP A 62 7.05 -46.13 10.05
CA ASP A 62 7.67 -47.16 9.21
C ASP A 62 6.88 -47.46 7.92
N ASP A 63 5.69 -46.89 7.76
CA ASP A 63 4.85 -47.09 6.57
C ASP A 63 5.50 -46.41 5.34
N PRO A 64 5.71 -47.16 4.23
CA PRO A 64 6.36 -46.62 3.03
C PRO A 64 5.53 -45.55 2.32
N HIS A 65 4.23 -45.43 2.59
CA HIS A 65 3.35 -44.42 2.03
C HIS A 65 3.26 -43.16 2.89
N ARG A 66 3.71 -43.19 4.15
CA ARG A 66 3.69 -42.04 5.04
C ARG A 66 4.43 -40.83 4.47
N VAL A 67 3.78 -39.67 4.46
CA VAL A 67 4.43 -38.37 4.25
C VAL A 67 4.50 -37.65 5.59
N PHE A 68 5.52 -36.83 5.84
CA PHE A 68 5.65 -36.13 7.12
C PHE A 68 5.47 -34.64 6.92
N ALA A 69 6.44 -33.96 6.32
CA ALA A 69 6.28 -32.57 5.91
C ALA A 69 5.91 -32.53 4.43
N VAL A 70 4.90 -31.74 4.07
CA VAL A 70 4.37 -31.66 2.70
C VAL A 70 4.22 -30.23 2.23
N GLY A 71 4.28 -30.06 0.91
CA GLY A 71 3.99 -28.81 0.24
C GLY A 71 5.08 -27.76 0.32
N ARG A 72 4.76 -26.60 -0.25
CA ARG A 72 5.67 -25.44 -0.38
C ARG A 72 6.20 -24.94 0.96
N TYR A 73 5.42 -25.14 2.01
CA TYR A 73 5.68 -24.65 3.37
C TYR A 73 6.15 -25.73 4.35
N GLN A 74 6.34 -26.96 3.87
CA GLN A 74 6.71 -28.13 4.68
C GLN A 74 5.78 -28.32 5.90
N VAL A 75 4.47 -28.30 5.66
CA VAL A 75 3.43 -28.49 6.69
C VAL A 75 3.56 -29.89 7.28
N ILE A 76 3.83 -30.00 8.58
CA ILE A 76 3.91 -31.26 9.34
C ILE A 76 2.53 -31.67 9.89
N PRO A 77 2.33 -32.91 10.41
CA PRO A 77 1.02 -33.41 10.81
C PRO A 77 0.31 -32.53 11.85
N SER A 78 1.00 -32.12 12.92
CA SER A 78 0.41 -31.26 13.96
C SER A 78 0.05 -29.85 13.46
N THR A 79 0.79 -29.34 12.47
CA THR A 79 0.44 -28.09 11.80
C THR A 79 -0.79 -28.27 10.91
N MET A 80 -0.92 -29.40 10.23
CA MET A 80 -2.11 -29.72 9.44
C MET A 80 -3.36 -29.83 10.33
N ASP A 81 -3.26 -30.50 11.48
CA ASP A 81 -4.34 -30.58 12.48
C ASP A 81 -4.83 -29.20 12.92
N GLY A 82 -3.86 -28.33 13.24
CA GLY A 82 -4.13 -26.96 13.63
C GLY A 82 -4.76 -26.14 12.51
N ALA A 83 -4.29 -26.28 11.28
CA ALA A 83 -4.84 -25.59 10.12
C ALA A 83 -6.29 -26.01 9.82
N ILE A 84 -6.57 -27.32 9.84
CA ILE A 84 -7.94 -27.86 9.68
C ILE A 84 -8.87 -27.25 10.72
N THR A 85 -8.43 -27.25 11.99
CA THR A 85 -9.24 -26.75 13.10
C THR A 85 -9.45 -25.23 13.04
N LYS A 86 -8.39 -24.46 12.80
CA LYS A 86 -8.42 -22.99 12.88
C LYS A 86 -9.04 -22.33 11.66
N LEU A 87 -8.81 -22.89 10.48
CA LEU A 87 -9.38 -22.37 9.24
C LEU A 87 -10.71 -23.05 8.88
N ASN A 88 -11.18 -23.97 9.72
CA ASN A 88 -12.38 -24.77 9.52
C ASN A 88 -12.39 -25.44 8.13
N LEU A 89 -11.29 -26.13 7.81
CA LEU A 89 -11.12 -26.75 6.50
C LEU A 89 -11.95 -28.02 6.41
N ASP A 90 -12.76 -28.11 5.36
CA ASP A 90 -13.40 -29.36 4.97
C ASP A 90 -12.33 -30.34 4.46
N ARG A 91 -12.41 -31.60 4.92
CA ARG A 91 -11.48 -32.67 4.53
C ARG A 91 -11.57 -33.01 3.05
N ASP A 92 -12.70 -32.74 2.39
CA ASP A 92 -12.88 -32.99 0.96
C ASP A 92 -12.31 -31.87 0.08
N LEU A 93 -11.84 -30.76 0.66
CA LEU A 93 -11.21 -29.69 -0.10
C LEU A 93 -9.93 -30.18 -0.79
N PRO A 94 -9.68 -29.79 -2.04
CA PRO A 94 -8.40 -30.04 -2.69
C PRO A 94 -7.27 -29.35 -1.93
N PHE A 95 -6.16 -30.06 -1.71
CA PHE A 95 -4.92 -29.51 -1.16
C PHE A 95 -4.12 -28.72 -2.22
N SER A 96 -4.85 -27.82 -2.89
CA SER A 96 -4.41 -26.97 -3.99
C SER A 96 -3.28 -26.02 -3.57
N THR A 97 -2.59 -25.46 -4.56
CA THR A 97 -1.58 -24.42 -4.36
C THR A 97 -2.15 -23.22 -3.60
N ALA A 98 -3.36 -22.80 -3.95
CA ALA A 98 -4.07 -21.71 -3.27
C ALA A 98 -4.37 -22.04 -1.79
N LEU A 99 -4.73 -23.30 -1.49
CA LEU A 99 -4.97 -23.72 -0.11
C LEU A 99 -3.68 -23.78 0.70
N GLN A 100 -2.58 -24.28 0.12
CA GLN A 100 -1.27 -24.25 0.77
C GLN A 100 -0.86 -22.81 1.12
N ASP A 101 -1.03 -21.87 0.19
CA ASP A 101 -0.75 -20.44 0.42
C ASP A 101 -1.65 -19.83 1.50
N ARG A 102 -2.93 -20.23 1.55
CA ARG A 102 -3.87 -19.81 2.59
C ARG A 102 -3.49 -20.34 3.97
N ILE A 103 -3.09 -21.61 4.07
CA ILE A 103 -2.59 -22.19 5.33
C ILE A 103 -1.37 -21.40 5.82
N PHE A 104 -0.49 -20.99 4.91
CA PHE A 104 0.64 -20.15 5.26
C PHE A 104 0.20 -18.76 5.77
N SER A 105 -0.56 -18.02 4.98
CA SER A 105 -0.87 -16.62 5.26
C SER A 105 -1.87 -16.41 6.38
N GLU A 106 -2.83 -17.32 6.55
CA GLU A 106 -3.92 -17.20 7.54
C GLU A 106 -3.68 -18.02 8.80
N TYR A 107 -2.96 -19.14 8.75
CA TYR A 107 -2.73 -19.96 9.95
C TYR A 107 -1.30 -19.90 10.46
N LEU A 108 -0.30 -20.22 9.63
CA LEU A 108 1.10 -20.29 10.09
C LEU A 108 1.60 -18.94 10.60
N ILE A 109 1.34 -17.87 9.85
CA ILE A 109 1.87 -16.54 10.16
C ILE A 109 0.97 -15.75 11.11
N VAL A 110 -0.35 -15.86 10.99
CA VAL A 110 -1.30 -15.05 11.78
C VAL A 110 -1.61 -15.72 13.12
N ASP A 111 -2.05 -16.97 13.11
CA ASP A 111 -2.47 -17.68 14.34
C ASP A 111 -1.29 -18.33 15.07
N LYS A 112 -0.47 -19.12 14.37
CA LYS A 112 0.57 -19.94 15.00
C LYS A 112 1.79 -19.10 15.39
N ARG A 113 2.17 -18.11 14.57
CA ARG A 113 3.34 -17.22 14.77
C ARG A 113 2.99 -15.74 14.71
N PRO A 114 2.13 -15.25 15.64
CA PRO A 114 1.58 -13.90 15.58
C PRO A 114 2.63 -12.79 15.62
N ALA A 115 3.85 -13.04 16.10
CA ALA A 115 4.93 -12.05 16.08
C ALA A 115 5.39 -11.69 14.65
N ILE A 116 5.28 -12.62 13.69
CA ILE A 116 5.62 -12.33 12.29
C ILE A 116 4.58 -11.37 11.71
N HIS A 117 3.30 -11.71 11.85
CA HIS A 117 2.19 -10.84 11.44
C HIS A 117 2.28 -9.47 12.14
N GLY A 118 2.39 -9.45 13.47
CA GLY A 118 2.46 -8.23 14.27
C GLY A 118 3.64 -7.33 13.90
N TYR A 119 4.80 -7.91 13.55
CA TYR A 119 5.93 -7.11 13.08
C TYR A 119 5.63 -6.45 11.73
N VAL A 120 5.08 -7.20 10.78
CA VAL A 120 4.75 -6.69 9.42
C VAL A 120 3.63 -5.65 9.48
N THR A 121 2.62 -5.83 10.33
CA THR A 121 1.52 -4.87 10.47
C THR A 121 1.83 -3.67 11.37
N GLY A 122 2.99 -3.67 12.03
CA GLY A 122 3.42 -2.58 12.90
C GLY A 122 2.74 -2.56 14.27
N GLN A 123 2.33 -3.72 14.78
CA GLN A 123 1.76 -3.87 16.11
C GLN A 123 2.74 -3.36 17.20
N PRO A 124 2.30 -2.48 18.11
CA PRO A 124 3.16 -1.96 19.18
C PRO A 124 3.76 -3.08 20.04
N GLY A 125 5.05 -2.97 20.34
CA GLY A 125 5.76 -3.91 21.21
C GLY A 125 6.29 -5.17 20.53
N ILE A 126 5.96 -5.42 19.27
CA ILE A 126 6.52 -6.55 18.51
C ILE A 126 7.83 -6.13 17.82
N THR A 127 8.94 -6.77 18.18
CA THR A 127 10.27 -6.47 17.64
C THR A 127 10.63 -7.36 16.46
N LEU A 128 11.67 -6.96 15.70
CA LEU A 128 12.18 -7.76 14.60
C LEU A 128 12.71 -9.12 15.11
N GLU A 129 13.41 -9.11 16.23
CA GLU A 129 13.97 -10.30 16.86
C GLU A 129 12.86 -11.29 17.27
N ALA A 130 11.71 -10.79 17.75
CA ALA A 130 10.56 -11.64 18.07
C ALA A 130 9.98 -12.32 16.82
N ALA A 131 9.92 -11.60 15.69
CA ALA A 131 9.52 -12.17 14.41
C ALA A 131 10.55 -13.19 13.88
N GLN A 132 11.84 -12.89 13.97
CA GLN A 132 12.92 -13.80 13.54
C GLN A 132 12.98 -15.09 14.37
N ARG A 133 12.82 -14.98 15.70
CA ARG A 133 12.69 -16.15 16.59
C ARG A 133 11.50 -17.02 16.18
N SER A 134 10.38 -16.40 15.81
CA SER A 134 9.18 -17.11 15.34
C SER A 134 9.40 -17.81 13.99
N LEU A 135 10.19 -17.21 13.07
CA LEU A 135 10.60 -17.85 11.82
C LEU A 135 11.48 -19.06 12.08
N ALA A 136 12.54 -18.92 12.90
CA ALA A 136 13.47 -20.00 13.22
C ALA A 136 12.79 -21.18 13.93
N ALA A 137 11.76 -20.89 14.73
CA ALA A 137 10.96 -21.91 15.39
C ALA A 137 9.95 -22.62 14.47
N GLU A 138 9.63 -22.10 13.28
CA GLU A 138 8.82 -22.84 12.29
C GLU A 138 9.68 -23.56 11.26
N TRP A 139 10.76 -22.92 10.80
CA TRP A 139 11.58 -23.37 9.70
C TRP A 139 13.04 -23.42 10.12
N ALA A 140 13.61 -24.64 10.14
CA ALA A 140 14.96 -24.88 10.62
C ALA A 140 16.05 -24.20 9.77
N SER A 141 15.71 -23.83 8.53
CA SER A 141 16.56 -23.08 7.62
C SER A 141 16.79 -21.63 8.04
N PHE A 142 15.95 -21.05 8.90
CA PHE A 142 16.09 -19.68 9.40
C PHE A 142 17.00 -19.61 10.63
N GLY A 143 17.89 -18.63 10.64
CA GLY A 143 18.75 -18.33 11.78
C GLY A 143 17.97 -17.79 12.97
N ASP A 144 18.30 -18.29 14.16
CA ASP A 144 17.71 -17.89 15.43
C ASP A 144 18.52 -16.74 16.06
N PRO A 145 17.92 -15.57 16.36
CA PRO A 145 18.63 -14.45 16.98
C PRO A 145 19.21 -14.80 18.36
N ASP A 146 18.60 -15.72 19.11
CA ASP A 146 19.08 -16.12 20.43
C ASP A 146 20.27 -17.08 20.35
N GLN A 147 20.54 -17.64 19.17
CA GLN A 147 21.67 -18.53 18.88
C GLN A 147 22.68 -17.90 17.93
N GLY A 148 22.72 -16.57 17.84
CA GLY A 148 23.66 -15.85 16.97
C GLY A 148 23.48 -16.13 15.47
N GLY A 149 22.26 -16.54 15.06
CA GLY A 149 21.93 -16.90 13.68
C GLY A 149 22.10 -18.38 13.34
N ALA A 150 22.44 -19.24 14.31
CA ALA A 150 22.42 -20.69 14.13
C ALA A 150 20.98 -21.24 14.06
N SER A 151 20.82 -22.51 13.70
CA SER A 151 19.49 -23.14 13.63
C SER A 151 18.89 -23.29 15.03
N HIS A 152 17.60 -23.01 15.17
CA HIS A 152 16.86 -23.18 16.42
C HIS A 152 16.97 -24.60 16.99
N TYR A 153 17.05 -25.61 16.11
CA TYR A 153 16.89 -27.02 16.47
C TYR A 153 18.19 -27.76 16.85
N GLY A 154 19.35 -27.08 16.85
CA GLY A 154 20.63 -27.69 17.20
C GLY A 154 21.00 -28.96 16.40
N GLY A 155 22.07 -29.64 16.80
CA GLY A 155 22.50 -30.90 16.18
C GLY A 155 22.98 -30.74 14.72
N ALA A 156 22.47 -31.59 13.82
CA ALA A 156 22.82 -31.58 12.40
C ALA A 156 22.07 -30.50 11.58
N ASN A 157 21.20 -29.71 12.22
CA ASN A 157 20.46 -28.65 11.54
C ASN A 157 21.35 -27.42 11.34
N HIS A 158 21.34 -26.89 10.11
CA HIS A 158 22.09 -25.68 9.77
C HIS A 158 21.14 -24.64 9.18
N ALA A 159 21.20 -23.42 9.75
CA ALA A 159 20.49 -22.28 9.19
C ALA A 159 21.19 -21.82 7.90
N SER A 160 20.46 -21.86 6.78
CA SER A 160 20.93 -21.37 5.49
C SER A 160 20.46 -19.95 5.19
N ILE A 161 19.44 -19.48 5.91
CA ILE A 161 18.86 -18.14 5.81
C ILE A 161 19.33 -17.31 7.01
N THR A 162 20.09 -16.26 6.73
CA THR A 162 20.70 -15.44 7.78
C THR A 162 19.70 -14.47 8.41
N LEU A 163 20.03 -13.96 9.60
CA LEU A 163 19.26 -12.89 10.26
C LEU A 163 19.14 -11.65 9.34
N ALA A 164 20.18 -11.30 8.60
CA ALA A 164 20.13 -10.16 7.68
C ALA A 164 19.12 -10.39 6.53
N GLN A 165 19.05 -11.61 6.00
CA GLN A 165 18.11 -11.95 4.93
C GLN A 165 16.66 -11.92 5.44
N SER A 166 16.38 -12.55 6.58
CA SER A 166 15.04 -12.52 7.17
C SER A 166 14.61 -11.11 7.59
N ALA A 167 15.54 -10.30 8.11
CA ALA A 167 15.30 -8.89 8.41
C ALA A 167 14.91 -8.10 7.17
N SER A 168 15.66 -8.25 6.07
CA SER A 168 15.39 -7.57 4.81
C SER A 168 14.00 -7.94 4.28
N ALA A 169 13.66 -9.23 4.26
CA ALA A 169 12.35 -9.70 3.81
C ALA A 169 11.20 -9.16 4.67
N LEU A 170 11.30 -9.26 6.00
CA LEU A 170 10.28 -8.76 6.93
C LEU A 170 10.11 -7.24 6.82
N ASN A 171 11.19 -6.49 6.68
CA ASN A 171 11.14 -5.04 6.49
C ASN A 171 10.49 -4.66 5.16
N GLN A 172 10.78 -5.40 4.08
CA GLN A 172 10.15 -5.16 2.78
C GLN A 172 8.64 -5.45 2.82
N MET A 173 8.24 -6.54 3.50
CA MET A 173 6.83 -6.83 3.76
C MET A 173 6.17 -5.70 4.56
N ARG A 174 6.78 -5.27 5.66
CA ARG A 174 6.28 -4.18 6.51
C ARG A 174 6.10 -2.88 5.74
N THR A 175 7.10 -2.48 4.95
CA THR A 175 7.03 -1.29 4.10
C THR A 175 5.90 -1.40 3.08
N THR A 176 5.72 -2.58 2.46
CA THR A 176 4.65 -2.81 1.49
C THR A 176 3.27 -2.70 2.15
N TYR A 177 3.09 -3.36 3.31
CA TYR A 177 1.87 -3.30 4.08
C TYR A 177 1.52 -1.85 4.47
N GLN A 178 2.49 -1.10 5.03
CA GLN A 178 2.30 0.30 5.41
C GLN A 178 1.94 1.19 4.22
N ALA A 179 2.55 0.96 3.05
CA ALA A 179 2.22 1.67 1.83
C ALA A 179 0.80 1.36 1.35
N ASP A 180 0.36 0.11 1.44
CA ASP A 180 -0.98 -0.29 1.03
C ASP A 180 -2.05 0.32 1.96
N ILE A 181 -1.81 0.34 3.26
CA ILE A 181 -2.66 1.06 4.24
C ILE A 181 -2.73 2.55 3.90
N ALA A 182 -1.60 3.19 3.59
CA ALA A 182 -1.57 4.61 3.19
C ALA A 182 -2.32 4.87 1.88
N CYS A 183 -2.40 3.88 0.99
CA CYS A 183 -3.20 3.93 -0.25
C CYS A 183 -4.69 3.63 -0.03
N GLY A 184 -5.14 3.41 1.21
CA GLY A 184 -6.54 3.19 1.57
C GLY A 184 -7.00 1.74 1.55
N PHE A 185 -6.10 0.76 1.43
CA PHE A 185 -6.46 -0.65 1.56
C PHE A 185 -6.91 -0.94 2.99
N SER A 186 -7.90 -1.82 3.15
CA SER A 186 -8.19 -2.39 4.47
C SER A 186 -7.01 -3.23 4.97
N PRO A 187 -6.85 -3.42 6.29
CA PRO A 187 -5.83 -4.32 6.87
C PRO A 187 -5.82 -5.71 6.24
N SER A 188 -7.00 -6.28 5.96
CA SER A 188 -7.13 -7.59 5.31
C SER A 188 -6.65 -7.59 3.86
N GLU A 189 -6.93 -6.53 3.09
CA GLU A 189 -6.49 -6.44 1.69
C GLU A 189 -4.98 -6.22 1.61
N ALA A 190 -4.42 -5.36 2.46
CA ALA A 190 -2.98 -5.15 2.58
C ALA A 190 -2.26 -6.44 2.99
N TRP A 191 -2.82 -7.21 3.93
CA TRP A 191 -2.27 -8.51 4.34
C TRP A 191 -2.28 -9.53 3.22
N LYS A 192 -3.41 -9.68 2.52
CA LYS A 192 -3.51 -10.56 1.34
C LYS A 192 -2.49 -10.16 0.27
N HIS A 193 -2.34 -8.87 -0.01
CA HIS A 193 -1.40 -8.40 -1.03
C HIS A 193 0.07 -8.65 -0.65
N VAL A 194 0.47 -8.37 0.60
CA VAL A 194 1.87 -8.58 1.03
C VAL A 194 2.24 -10.06 1.10
N THR A 195 1.27 -10.94 1.36
CA THR A 195 1.48 -12.38 1.46
C THR A 195 1.29 -13.13 0.13
N ALA A 196 0.63 -12.53 -0.86
CA ALA A 196 0.27 -13.17 -2.11
C ALA A 196 1.48 -13.77 -2.85
N SER A 197 1.34 -15.07 -3.20
CA SER A 197 2.27 -15.78 -4.08
C SER A 197 2.12 -15.34 -5.54
N ASP A 198 3.12 -15.62 -6.36
CA ASP A 198 3.06 -15.31 -7.81
C ASP A 198 1.90 -16.04 -8.51
N HIS A 199 1.50 -17.23 -8.03
CA HIS A 199 0.33 -17.97 -8.55
C HIS A 199 -1.00 -17.32 -8.18
N GLN A 200 -1.15 -16.82 -6.94
CA GLN A 200 -2.37 -16.12 -6.54
C GLN A 200 -2.55 -14.79 -7.27
N ARG A 201 -1.45 -14.10 -7.63
CA ARG A 201 -1.52 -12.87 -8.43
C ARG A 201 -1.92 -13.10 -9.89
N SER A 202 -1.71 -14.30 -10.44
CA SER A 202 -2.12 -14.64 -11.81
C SER A 202 -3.55 -15.20 -11.88
N SER A 203 -4.05 -15.84 -10.82
CA SER A 203 -5.42 -16.40 -10.77
C SER A 203 -6.47 -15.45 -10.20
N SER A 204 -6.07 -14.43 -9.42
CA SER A 204 -6.98 -13.37 -8.95
C SER A 204 -7.44 -12.40 -10.04
N ASP A 205 -6.95 -12.55 -11.28
CA ASP A 205 -7.33 -11.72 -12.43
C ASP A 205 -8.67 -12.12 -13.08
N ASP A 206 -9.29 -13.25 -12.66
CA ASP A 206 -10.43 -13.86 -13.37
C ASP A 206 -11.70 -14.20 -12.54
N GLU A 207 -11.67 -14.23 -11.20
CA GLU A 207 -12.88 -14.56 -10.40
C GLU A 207 -12.98 -13.73 -9.10
N SER A 208 -13.41 -12.47 -9.23
CA SER A 208 -14.24 -11.79 -8.22
C SER A 208 -14.99 -10.63 -8.87
N PRO A 209 -16.34 -10.60 -8.80
CA PRO A 209 -17.12 -9.48 -9.28
C PRO A 209 -16.99 -8.35 -8.25
N SER A 210 -16.55 -7.16 -8.71
CA SER A 210 -16.42 -5.88 -7.97
C SER A 210 -15.01 -5.51 -7.46
N ASN A 211 -14.05 -5.14 -8.33
CA ASN A 211 -13.32 -3.85 -8.22
C ASN A 211 -12.16 -3.64 -9.21
N HIS A 212 -12.24 -2.53 -9.94
CA HIS A 212 -11.17 -1.58 -10.28
C HIS A 212 -10.00 -1.94 -11.22
N LEU A 213 -9.75 -3.18 -11.64
CA LEU A 213 -8.65 -3.45 -12.58
C LEU A 213 -9.03 -3.08 -14.03
N ARG A 214 -8.53 -1.95 -14.55
CA ARG A 214 -8.71 -1.57 -15.95
C ARG A 214 -7.53 -2.05 -16.79
N ARG A 215 -7.79 -2.81 -17.86
CA ARG A 215 -6.78 -3.39 -18.76
C ARG A 215 -7.19 -3.27 -20.22
N GLN A 216 -6.25 -3.55 -21.14
CA GLN A 216 -6.52 -3.54 -22.57
C GLN A 216 -7.71 -4.44 -22.93
N GLY A 217 -8.65 -3.92 -23.72
CA GLY A 217 -9.93 -4.56 -24.05
C GLY A 217 -11.08 -4.25 -23.07
N ASN A 218 -10.88 -3.46 -22.02
CA ASN A 218 -11.98 -2.94 -21.21
C ASN A 218 -12.60 -1.70 -21.86
N HIS A 219 -13.90 -1.47 -21.61
CA HIS A 219 -14.67 -0.36 -22.18
C HIS A 219 -15.57 0.30 -21.13
N GLY A 220 -15.95 1.57 -21.33
CA GLY A 220 -16.96 2.27 -20.52
C GLY A 220 -16.48 3.55 -19.82
N ASP A 221 -17.34 4.14 -18.97
CA ASP A 221 -17.08 5.45 -18.35
C ASP A 221 -15.82 5.47 -17.48
N ALA A 222 -15.54 4.35 -16.81
CA ALA A 222 -14.32 4.18 -16.03
C ALA A 222 -13.06 4.34 -16.90
N VAL A 223 -13.08 3.84 -18.14
CA VAL A 223 -11.99 3.99 -19.10
C VAL A 223 -11.92 5.41 -19.65
N ARG A 224 -13.08 6.07 -19.89
CA ARG A 224 -13.10 7.50 -20.25
C ARG A 224 -12.44 8.36 -19.19
N THR A 225 -12.78 8.14 -17.92
CA THR A 225 -12.16 8.87 -16.80
C THR A 225 -10.66 8.62 -16.78
N LEU A 226 -10.21 7.37 -16.90
CA LEU A 226 -8.77 7.06 -16.98
C LEU A 226 -8.06 7.80 -18.12
N GLN A 227 -8.62 7.74 -19.33
CA GLN A 227 -8.07 8.39 -20.52
C GLN A 227 -8.00 9.91 -20.31
N SER A 228 -9.03 10.51 -19.73
CA SER A 228 -9.08 11.93 -19.39
C SER A 228 -8.03 12.30 -18.33
N THR A 229 -7.86 11.50 -17.27
CA THR A 229 -6.84 11.73 -16.24
C THR A 229 -5.42 11.63 -16.82
N LEU A 230 -5.13 10.60 -17.62
CA LEU A 230 -3.83 10.44 -18.27
C LEU A 230 -3.52 11.60 -19.21
N ALA A 231 -4.49 12.00 -20.05
CA ALA A 231 -4.35 13.15 -20.93
C ALA A 231 -4.15 14.44 -20.12
N ALA A 232 -4.92 14.64 -19.06
CA ALA A 232 -4.81 15.79 -18.15
C ALA A 232 -3.45 15.83 -17.48
N LEU A 233 -2.83 14.70 -17.19
CA LEU A 233 -1.47 14.60 -16.64
C LEU A 233 -0.38 14.79 -17.70
N GLY A 234 -0.71 14.71 -18.99
CA GLY A 234 0.21 14.92 -20.12
C GLY A 234 0.70 13.63 -20.78
N TYR A 235 0.12 12.48 -20.43
CA TYR A 235 0.46 11.20 -21.05
C TYR A 235 -0.25 11.03 -22.38
N CYS A 236 0.54 10.62 -23.38
CA CYS A 236 0.12 10.47 -24.77
C CYS A 236 0.18 9.00 -25.22
N ASP A 237 -0.35 8.73 -26.42
CA ASP A 237 -0.17 7.44 -27.09
C ASP A 237 1.29 7.21 -27.52
N ALA A 238 1.58 6.04 -28.09
CA ALA A 238 2.92 5.66 -28.55
C ALA A 238 3.51 6.58 -29.64
N HIS A 239 2.68 7.40 -30.28
CA HIS A 239 3.07 8.35 -31.33
C HIS A 239 3.13 9.79 -30.81
N GLY A 240 2.99 10.01 -29.50
CA GLY A 240 3.02 11.33 -28.88
C GLY A 240 1.74 12.14 -29.06
N ARG A 241 0.64 11.50 -29.50
CA ARG A 241 -0.66 12.17 -29.67
C ARG A 241 -1.46 12.11 -28.38
N SER A 242 -2.18 13.19 -28.07
CA SER A 242 -3.06 13.22 -26.90
C SER A 242 -4.13 12.12 -26.98
N LEU A 243 -4.44 11.52 -25.84
CA LEU A 243 -5.43 10.45 -25.78
C LEU A 243 -6.84 10.96 -26.07
N LYS A 244 -7.57 10.22 -26.90
CA LYS A 244 -9.02 10.39 -27.05
C LYS A 244 -9.72 9.67 -25.89
N SER A 245 -10.63 10.36 -25.21
CA SER A 245 -11.46 9.77 -24.15
C SER A 245 -12.71 9.09 -24.72
N ASP A 246 -12.52 8.10 -25.59
CA ASP A 246 -13.62 7.34 -26.23
C ASP A 246 -14.23 6.29 -25.31
N GLY A 247 -13.52 5.91 -24.25
CA GLY A 247 -13.94 4.86 -23.32
C GLY A 247 -13.47 3.48 -23.73
N ASP A 248 -12.59 3.36 -24.72
CA ASP A 248 -12.03 2.10 -25.17
C ASP A 248 -10.58 1.95 -24.75
N PHE A 249 -10.29 0.94 -23.94
CA PHE A 249 -8.92 0.67 -23.48
C PHE A 249 -8.17 -0.08 -24.59
N GLY A 250 -7.82 0.64 -25.65
CA GLY A 250 -7.03 0.15 -26.77
C GLY A 250 -5.52 0.24 -26.53
N SER A 251 -4.74 -0.03 -27.58
CA SER A 251 -3.27 0.06 -27.56
C SER A 251 -2.77 1.44 -27.14
N ASN A 252 -3.45 2.51 -27.56
CA ASN A 252 -3.08 3.88 -27.21
C ASN A 252 -3.17 4.13 -25.69
N THR A 253 -4.27 3.74 -25.06
CA THR A 253 -4.46 3.86 -23.60
C THR A 253 -3.46 2.98 -22.85
N HIS A 254 -3.20 1.77 -23.34
CA HIS A 254 -2.19 0.89 -22.76
C HIS A 254 -0.79 1.53 -22.78
N SER A 255 -0.36 2.09 -23.91
CA SER A 255 0.93 2.79 -24.01
C SER A 255 1.06 3.94 -23.02
N ALA A 256 -0.01 4.73 -22.84
CA ALA A 256 -0.03 5.82 -21.88
C ALA A 256 0.03 5.34 -20.42
N VAL A 257 -0.69 4.27 -20.07
CA VAL A 257 -0.62 3.64 -18.75
C VAL A 257 0.79 3.12 -18.46
N VAL A 258 1.41 2.43 -19.42
CA VAL A 258 2.80 1.95 -19.32
C VAL A 258 3.77 3.11 -19.11
N ALA A 259 3.60 4.21 -19.84
CA ALA A 259 4.44 5.40 -19.67
C ALA A 259 4.28 6.00 -18.26
N PHE A 260 3.04 6.16 -17.79
CA PHE A 260 2.73 6.61 -16.43
C PHE A 260 3.37 5.70 -15.37
N GLN A 261 3.18 4.39 -15.49
CA GLN A 261 3.74 3.42 -14.56
C GLN A 261 5.27 3.47 -14.51
N ARG A 262 5.95 3.67 -15.64
CA ARG A 262 7.41 3.82 -15.70
C ARG A 262 7.88 5.07 -14.97
N GLU A 263 7.23 6.20 -15.22
CA GLU A 263 7.61 7.49 -14.62
C GLU A 263 7.38 7.51 -13.11
N HIS A 264 6.30 6.88 -12.65
CA HIS A 264 5.96 6.80 -11.22
C HIS A 264 6.53 5.56 -10.51
N HIS A 265 7.49 4.86 -11.12
CA HIS A 265 8.18 3.70 -10.54
C HIS A 265 7.23 2.58 -10.04
N LEU A 266 6.14 2.37 -10.77
CA LEU A 266 5.17 1.32 -10.51
C LEU A 266 5.52 0.03 -11.26
N ALA A 267 4.76 -1.05 -11.01
CA ALA A 267 4.81 -2.23 -11.87
C ALA A 267 4.38 -1.83 -13.29
N VAL A 268 5.21 -2.15 -14.29
CA VAL A 268 5.01 -1.75 -15.70
C VAL A 268 4.31 -2.88 -16.44
N ASP A 269 3.04 -3.10 -16.13
CA ASP A 269 2.22 -4.19 -16.65
C ASP A 269 1.07 -3.71 -17.55
N GLY A 270 0.91 -2.39 -17.74
CA GLY A 270 -0.13 -1.78 -18.56
C GLY A 270 -1.54 -1.92 -17.98
N LYS A 271 -1.68 -2.38 -16.73
CA LYS A 271 -2.94 -2.54 -16.02
C LYS A 271 -3.10 -1.43 -14.98
N VAL A 272 -4.27 -0.81 -14.92
CA VAL A 272 -4.59 0.17 -13.89
C VAL A 272 -5.23 -0.54 -12.71
N GLY A 273 -4.38 -1.06 -11.82
CA GLY A 273 -4.78 -1.55 -10.50
C GLY A 273 -4.82 -0.43 -9.45
N PRO A 274 -5.18 -0.74 -8.18
CA PRO A 274 -5.36 0.28 -7.14
C PRO A 274 -4.12 1.16 -6.90
N ARG A 275 -2.90 0.62 -7.01
CA ARG A 275 -1.66 1.41 -6.90
C ARG A 275 -1.50 2.41 -8.03
N THR A 276 -1.79 2.00 -9.26
CA THR A 276 -1.77 2.89 -10.42
C THR A 276 -2.88 3.94 -10.32
N GLN A 277 -4.07 3.55 -9.86
CA GLN A 277 -5.16 4.49 -9.62
C GLN A 277 -4.81 5.52 -8.54
N HIS A 278 -4.27 5.08 -7.39
CA HIS A 278 -3.84 5.99 -6.33
C HIS A 278 -2.73 6.94 -6.79
N ALA A 279 -1.74 6.43 -7.55
CA ALA A 279 -0.70 7.26 -8.12
C ALA A 279 -1.25 8.28 -9.12
N LEU A 280 -2.23 7.91 -9.96
CA LEU A 280 -2.92 8.84 -10.86
C LEU A 280 -3.63 9.95 -10.07
N ASP A 281 -4.34 9.58 -8.99
CA ASP A 281 -5.04 10.54 -8.13
C ASP A 281 -4.05 11.49 -7.43
N LEU A 282 -2.92 10.98 -6.94
CA LEU A 282 -1.85 11.79 -6.35
C LEU A 282 -1.20 12.70 -7.37
N ALA A 283 -0.87 12.19 -8.56
CA ALA A 283 -0.30 12.98 -9.64
C ALA A 283 -1.26 14.08 -10.08
N LEU A 284 -2.57 13.81 -10.13
CA LEU A 284 -3.59 14.79 -10.47
C LEU A 284 -3.69 15.86 -9.39
N ARG A 285 -3.76 15.47 -8.12
CA ARG A 285 -3.72 16.41 -6.98
C ARG A 285 -2.43 17.22 -6.92
N GLN A 286 -1.29 16.63 -7.26
CA GLN A 286 -0.01 17.32 -7.32
C GLN A 286 0.02 18.30 -8.49
N LYS A 287 -0.50 17.92 -9.65
CA LYS A 287 -0.66 18.81 -10.80
C LYS A 287 -1.58 19.98 -10.47
N ASP A 288 -2.67 19.73 -9.75
CA ASP A 288 -3.58 20.76 -9.26
C ASP A 288 -2.88 21.64 -8.21
N ARG A 289 -2.11 21.07 -7.27
CA ARG A 289 -1.34 21.81 -6.25
C ARG A 289 -0.19 22.64 -6.81
N VAL A 290 0.47 22.16 -7.87
CA VAL A 290 1.49 22.92 -8.61
C VAL A 290 0.84 23.98 -9.50
N ALA A 291 -0.41 23.77 -9.92
CA ALA A 291 -1.23 24.77 -10.59
C ALA A 291 -1.83 25.82 -9.62
N THR A 292 -1.95 25.53 -8.32
CA THR A 292 -2.51 26.45 -7.32
C THR A 292 -1.51 26.79 -6.22
N THR A 293 -0.74 27.84 -6.42
CA THR A 293 -0.18 28.59 -5.27
C THR A 293 -1.34 29.33 -4.62
N TRP A 294 -1.60 29.15 -3.32
CA TRP A 294 -2.64 29.91 -2.58
C TRP A 294 -2.05 31.15 -1.92
N LEU A 295 -2.88 32.16 -1.62
CA LEU A 295 -2.46 33.46 -1.09
C LEU A 295 -1.64 33.38 0.21
N ASP A 296 -1.86 32.35 1.04
CA ASP A 296 -1.14 32.08 2.28
C ASP A 296 0.18 31.32 2.09
N ASP A 297 0.49 30.83 0.88
CA ASP A 297 1.77 30.22 0.53
C ASP A 297 2.81 31.30 0.20
N LEU A 298 4.01 31.18 0.79
CA LEU A 298 5.14 32.10 0.57
C LEU A 298 5.54 32.24 -0.91
N ARG A 299 5.23 31.25 -1.75
CA ARG A 299 5.54 31.25 -3.18
C ARG A 299 4.51 32.03 -4.00
N HIS A 300 3.41 32.47 -3.40
CA HIS A 300 2.38 33.22 -4.13
C HIS A 300 2.91 34.62 -4.49
N PRO A 301 2.75 35.07 -5.75
CA PRO A 301 3.19 36.42 -6.13
C PRO A 301 2.54 37.52 -5.29
N ASP A 302 1.33 37.26 -4.76
CA ASP A 302 0.60 38.19 -3.90
C ASP A 302 0.70 37.87 -2.40
N HIS A 303 1.56 36.92 -1.98
CA HIS A 303 1.70 36.56 -0.57
C HIS A 303 2.04 37.79 0.30
N ALA A 304 2.92 38.66 -0.19
CA ALA A 304 3.28 39.89 0.51
C ALA A 304 2.09 40.83 0.69
N LEU A 305 1.18 40.89 -0.30
CA LEU A 305 -0.03 41.69 -0.24
C LEU A 305 -1.05 41.07 0.72
N TYR A 306 -1.15 39.74 0.75
CA TYR A 306 -1.96 38.99 1.71
C TYR A 306 -1.52 39.23 3.15
N GLN A 307 -0.21 39.20 3.44
CA GLN A 307 0.31 39.52 4.78
C GLN A 307 -0.05 40.95 5.23
N GLN A 308 -0.05 41.92 4.30
CA GLN A 308 -0.46 43.30 4.60
C GLN A 308 -1.96 43.40 4.90
N ALA A 309 -2.79 42.71 4.12
CA ALA A 309 -4.23 42.61 4.36
C ALA A 309 -4.53 41.99 5.72
N LEU A 310 -3.90 40.85 6.02
CA LEU A 310 -4.08 40.09 7.26
C LEU A 310 -3.69 40.93 8.48
N ALA A 311 -2.55 41.63 8.42
CA ALA A 311 -2.14 42.57 9.47
C ALA A 311 -3.15 43.71 9.69
N GLY A 312 -3.85 44.14 8.63
CA GLY A 312 -4.94 45.10 8.72
C GLY A 312 -6.18 44.55 9.41
N VAL A 313 -6.62 43.36 9.00
CA VAL A 313 -7.78 42.68 9.60
C VAL A 313 -7.54 42.35 11.08
N HIS A 314 -6.34 41.89 11.45
CA HIS A 314 -5.98 41.63 12.84
C HIS A 314 -6.06 42.89 13.72
N ARG A 315 -5.75 44.07 13.17
CA ARG A 315 -5.92 45.35 13.88
C ARG A 315 -7.39 45.68 14.10
N ILE A 316 -8.26 45.39 13.13
CA ILE A 316 -9.72 45.54 13.26
C ILE A 316 -10.23 44.59 14.34
N ASP A 317 -9.83 43.32 14.31
CA ASP A 317 -10.23 42.33 15.32
C ASP A 317 -9.85 42.78 16.73
N ALA A 318 -8.60 43.26 16.91
CA ALA A 318 -8.13 43.79 18.19
C ALA A 318 -8.94 45.02 18.66
N GLN A 319 -9.30 45.94 17.75
CA GLN A 319 -10.14 47.11 18.07
C GLN A 319 -11.55 46.72 18.50
N LEU A 320 -12.09 45.64 17.93
CA LEU A 320 -13.41 45.09 18.27
C LEU A 320 -13.36 44.14 19.48
N GLY A 321 -12.20 43.92 20.09
CA GLY A 321 -12.03 42.98 21.20
C GLY A 321 -12.23 41.52 20.79
N ARG A 322 -12.01 41.17 19.52
CA ARG A 322 -12.11 39.81 18.99
C ARG A 322 -10.72 39.20 18.73
N HIS A 323 -10.66 37.88 18.77
CA HIS A 323 -9.48 37.13 18.32
C HIS A 323 -9.59 36.83 16.83
N SER A 324 -8.48 36.96 16.10
CA SER A 324 -8.41 36.60 14.69
C SER A 324 -8.64 35.09 14.50
N ASP A 325 -9.38 34.73 13.46
CA ASP A 325 -9.71 33.35 13.12
C ASP A 325 -9.76 33.14 11.58
N THR A 326 -10.27 32.00 11.13
CA THR A 326 -10.42 31.70 9.70
C THR A 326 -11.28 32.72 8.95
N ARG A 327 -12.24 33.38 9.60
CA ARG A 327 -13.03 34.45 8.96
C ARG A 327 -12.17 35.69 8.73
N SER A 328 -11.24 35.97 9.64
CA SER A 328 -10.24 37.04 9.46
C SER A 328 -9.31 36.75 8.28
N GLU A 329 -8.88 35.50 8.13
CA GLU A 329 -8.05 35.05 7.00
C GLU A 329 -8.80 35.13 5.66
N ASN A 330 -10.05 34.67 5.63
CA ASN A 330 -10.93 34.78 4.46
C ASN A 330 -11.16 36.23 4.04
N LEU A 331 -11.44 37.12 5.00
CA LEU A 331 -11.58 38.55 4.74
C LEU A 331 -10.29 39.16 4.16
N ALA A 332 -9.13 38.78 4.71
CA ALA A 332 -7.83 39.22 4.20
C ALA A 332 -7.57 38.74 2.76
N ALA A 333 -7.96 37.51 2.42
CA ALA A 333 -7.82 36.98 1.07
C ALA A 333 -8.73 37.71 0.06
N ALA A 334 -10.00 37.95 0.42
CA ALA A 334 -10.92 38.73 -0.40
C ALA A 334 -10.44 40.19 -0.61
N ILE A 335 -9.82 40.78 0.41
CA ILE A 335 -9.18 42.10 0.32
C ILE A 335 -8.08 42.11 -0.76
N VAL A 336 -7.24 41.06 -0.84
CA VAL A 336 -6.20 40.98 -1.87
C VAL A 336 -6.79 40.96 -3.27
N VAL A 337 -7.84 40.17 -3.49
CA VAL A 337 -8.55 40.10 -4.78
C VAL A 337 -9.09 41.47 -5.17
N ALA A 338 -9.77 42.16 -4.25
CA ALA A 338 -10.31 43.50 -4.51
C ALA A 338 -9.19 44.54 -4.76
N ALA A 339 -8.10 44.47 -3.99
CA ALA A 339 -6.93 45.32 -4.14
C ALA A 339 -6.31 45.14 -5.54
N ARG A 340 -6.08 43.91 -5.99
CA ARG A 340 -5.54 43.62 -7.33
C ARG A 340 -6.45 44.08 -8.46
N ARG A 341 -7.77 43.87 -8.35
CA ARG A 341 -8.75 44.37 -9.32
C ARG A 341 -8.73 45.89 -9.48
N GLN A 342 -8.43 46.62 -8.40
CA GLN A 342 -8.27 48.08 -8.42
C GLN A 342 -6.81 48.53 -8.63
N GLY A 343 -5.90 47.60 -8.94
CA GLY A 343 -4.51 47.86 -9.25
C GLY A 343 -3.67 48.33 -8.05
N LEU A 344 -4.03 47.97 -6.82
CA LEU A 344 -3.19 48.22 -5.66
C LEU A 344 -1.96 47.29 -5.70
N GLY A 345 -0.79 47.88 -5.42
CA GLY A 345 0.48 47.17 -5.31
C GLY A 345 0.92 46.95 -3.86
N ARG A 346 0.31 47.67 -2.91
CA ARG A 346 0.48 47.53 -1.46
C ARG A 346 -0.80 47.92 -0.73
N ILE A 347 -0.93 47.51 0.52
CA ILE A 347 -2.02 47.89 1.43
C ILE A 347 -1.42 48.63 2.62
N ASP A 348 -1.71 49.93 2.71
CA ASP A 348 -1.26 50.77 3.82
C ASP A 348 -2.26 50.74 4.98
N GLN A 349 -3.56 50.66 4.67
CA GLN A 349 -4.63 50.60 5.68
C GLN A 349 -5.77 49.67 5.26
N VAL A 350 -6.35 49.00 6.26
CA VAL A 350 -7.63 48.28 6.17
C VAL A 350 -8.52 48.88 7.25
N VAL A 351 -9.73 49.28 6.87
CA VAL A 351 -10.70 49.95 7.75
C VAL A 351 -12.05 49.29 7.57
N LEU A 352 -12.74 49.00 8.66
CA LEU A 352 -14.12 48.51 8.64
C LEU A 352 -15.08 49.70 8.74
N CYS A 353 -16.16 49.71 7.95
CA CYS A 353 -17.25 50.65 8.16
C CYS A 353 -17.86 50.51 9.56
N GLU A 354 -18.48 51.58 10.05
CA GLU A 354 -19.17 51.61 11.34
C GLU A 354 -20.32 50.59 11.42
N ASP A 355 -21.01 50.36 10.30
CA ASP A 355 -22.06 49.32 10.16
C ASP A 355 -21.51 47.89 10.01
N GLY A 356 -20.19 47.73 9.83
CA GLY A 356 -19.54 46.45 9.60
C GLY A 356 -19.78 45.83 8.21
N GLU A 357 -20.60 46.44 7.35
CA GLU A 357 -21.03 45.84 6.09
C GLU A 357 -19.89 45.74 5.08
N ARG A 358 -18.96 46.71 5.12
CA ARG A 358 -17.85 46.81 4.17
C ARG A 358 -16.52 47.04 4.86
N ALA A 359 -15.48 46.41 4.31
CA ALA A 359 -14.10 46.72 4.62
C ALA A 359 -13.46 47.47 3.44
N PHE A 360 -12.82 48.60 3.73
CA PHE A 360 -12.08 49.43 2.79
C PHE A 360 -10.58 49.19 2.93
N VAL A 361 -9.89 49.29 1.80
CA VAL A 361 -8.46 49.00 1.68
C VAL A 361 -7.82 50.15 0.93
N LEU A 362 -6.80 50.78 1.53
CA LEU A 362 -6.21 52.00 1.02
C LEU A 362 -4.72 51.82 0.75
N GLN A 363 -4.29 52.37 -0.38
CA GLN A 363 -2.90 52.64 -0.71
C GLN A 363 -2.71 54.16 -0.74
N ASN A 364 -1.93 54.67 0.21
CA ASN A 364 -1.59 56.08 0.34
C ASN A 364 -0.57 56.50 -0.74
N GLY A 365 -0.61 57.76 -1.17
CA GLY A 365 0.31 58.32 -2.15
C GLY A 365 -0.39 59.18 -3.19
N LEU A 366 0.33 59.52 -4.27
CA LEU A 366 -0.21 60.26 -5.41
C LEU A 366 0.02 59.44 -6.70
N PRO A 367 -1.04 58.88 -7.32
CA PRO A 367 -2.44 58.90 -6.86
C PRO A 367 -2.69 57.92 -5.71
N ALA A 368 -3.55 58.30 -4.77
CA ALA A 368 -4.08 57.38 -3.78
C ALA A 368 -5.02 56.37 -4.47
N ARG A 369 -5.05 55.14 -4.00
CA ARG A 369 -5.92 54.07 -4.53
C ARG A 369 -6.71 53.43 -3.40
N MET A 370 -7.94 53.02 -3.70
CA MET A 370 -8.83 52.40 -2.72
C MET A 370 -9.62 51.26 -3.36
N ALA A 371 -9.84 50.21 -2.59
CA ALA A 371 -10.72 49.10 -2.90
C ALA A 371 -11.67 48.83 -1.72
N HIS A 372 -12.71 48.04 -1.96
CA HIS A 372 -13.61 47.61 -0.89
C HIS A 372 -14.11 46.18 -1.13
N VAL A 373 -14.51 45.52 -0.05
CA VAL A 373 -15.18 44.21 -0.06
C VAL A 373 -16.44 44.26 0.80
N GLN A 374 -17.43 43.45 0.44
CA GLN A 374 -18.59 43.17 1.30
C GLN A 374 -18.14 42.18 2.38
N THR A 375 -18.20 42.58 3.65
CA THR A 375 -17.65 41.79 4.76
C THR A 375 -18.35 40.44 4.87
N ALA A 376 -19.67 40.39 4.69
CA ALA A 376 -20.47 39.16 4.80
C ALA A 376 -20.04 38.10 3.77
N ASP A 377 -19.83 38.51 2.51
CA ASP A 377 -19.38 37.58 1.45
C ASP A 377 -17.92 37.19 1.66
N ALA A 378 -17.09 38.16 2.04
CA ALA A 378 -15.66 38.00 2.21
C ALA A 378 -15.31 36.99 3.32
N VAL A 379 -15.97 37.05 4.49
CA VAL A 379 -15.68 36.11 5.59
C VAL A 379 -16.07 34.66 5.28
N HIS A 380 -16.92 34.45 4.28
CA HIS A 380 -17.40 33.14 3.84
C HIS A 380 -16.72 32.62 2.57
N THR A 381 -15.88 33.43 1.93
CA THR A 381 -15.11 33.03 0.74
C THR A 381 -13.75 32.53 1.20
N SER A 382 -13.44 31.26 0.96
CA SER A 382 -12.20 30.68 1.48
C SER A 382 -10.96 31.34 0.85
N ILE A 383 -9.80 31.23 1.51
CA ILE A 383 -8.51 31.61 0.92
C ILE A 383 -8.30 30.88 -0.41
N MET A 384 -8.71 29.60 -0.51
CA MET A 384 -8.59 28.81 -1.73
C MET A 384 -9.41 29.41 -2.87
N ASP A 385 -10.68 29.74 -2.61
CA ASP A 385 -11.58 30.35 -3.61
C ASP A 385 -11.11 31.75 -4.01
N SER A 386 -10.56 32.50 -3.05
CA SER A 386 -9.98 33.83 -3.31
C SER A 386 -8.68 33.77 -4.11
N SER A 387 -7.90 32.70 -3.96
CA SER A 387 -6.60 32.54 -4.65
C SER A 387 -6.74 32.23 -6.14
N VAL A 388 -7.95 31.88 -6.59
CA VAL A 388 -8.25 31.56 -8.00
C VAL A 388 -9.11 32.62 -8.70
N ALA A 389 -9.42 33.74 -8.04
CA ALA A 389 -10.39 34.77 -8.44
C ALA A 389 -9.76 36.12 -8.82
#